data_AF-A0A7C9RSF8-F1
#
_entry.id   AF-A0A7C9RSF8-F1
#
_cell.length_a   1.000
_cell.length_b   1.000
_cell.length_c   1.000
_cell.angle_alpha   90.00
_cell.angle_beta   90.00
_cell.angle_gamma   90.00
#
_symmetry.space_group_name_H-M   'P 1'
#
loop_
_entity.id
_entity.type
_entity.pdbx_description
1 polymer ?
#
loop_
_entity_poly.entity_id
_entity_poly.type
_entity_poly.pdbx_seq_one_letter_code
_entity_poly.pdbx_strand_id
1 'polypeptide(L)'
;MSVRRSVALVAALAASTAALMPITLGTASAAPVPVHQAADDEVVQLPAGRWEDSPIYAKWQALGGASFAGDKVGDEIYLSNGIRWAKFAKYDIVITWKEGLGAHWMSGAISRLWQPGDAIVKSAATMDQVPVSRGSQAGAAIAYDTGYSVYYSDAYGAYAVAGKQRDKYWANGSVTGKFGWPISDQIAMADNGGVEQRFSEAVSLFQQVPSESETYWISGALRDEYREKGGPNGFGWLTRDQVAEAGNGWSAQAAKGSIYWSASTGAHALSDFSTGGYVNKGGPNGHLGYPTTDTSEHDGGETTDFSTGKTLYARVQSSGFMWMGGRVRDTYDVNGGTAGPLGWPRSDQTPAPGTDGQYVRFGDNFDKVILWGPRTGGSVVGGPILQRLRADGDVAVYGLPQYGEMTTGEYRFQQFEKATVFVRGSNVYTLGWDFRAGWWQTGGTQSPLGMVASDMYLVANNVIQQEFVNGWITCDYNVGECYYDLKQSAAQATSKPTLEQAREKGTKFRATGSGPRK
;
A
#
# COMPACT_ATOMS: atom_id res chain seq x y z
N MET A 1 -35.57 2.56 -29.26
CA MET A 1 -35.53 4.02 -29.53
C MET A 1 -34.61 4.83 -28.59
N SER A 2 -34.05 4.24 -27.51
CA SER A 2 -33.20 4.97 -26.54
C SER A 2 -31.71 5.15 -26.93
N VAL A 3 -31.22 4.41 -27.93
CA VAL A 3 -29.78 4.42 -28.31
C VAL A 3 -29.43 5.52 -29.32
N ARG A 4 -30.42 6.06 -30.06
CA ARG A 4 -30.17 7.10 -31.08
C ARG A 4 -30.04 8.52 -30.53
N ARG A 5 -30.45 8.79 -29.28
CA ARG A 5 -30.30 10.12 -28.65
C ARG A 5 -28.93 10.35 -28.03
N SER A 6 -28.26 9.30 -27.54
CA SER A 6 -26.93 9.40 -26.93
C SER A 6 -25.82 9.65 -27.95
N VAL A 7 -25.94 9.10 -29.17
CA VAL A 7 -24.97 9.33 -30.26
C VAL A 7 -25.07 10.77 -30.80
N ALA A 8 -26.26 11.37 -30.80
CA ALA A 8 -26.45 12.75 -31.25
C ALA A 8 -25.79 13.78 -30.32
N LEU A 9 -25.72 13.51 -29.00
CA LEU A 9 -25.08 14.40 -28.03
C LEU A 9 -23.54 14.36 -28.17
N VAL A 10 -22.96 13.17 -28.31
CA VAL A 10 -21.51 13.00 -28.55
C VAL A 10 -21.12 13.57 -29.92
N ALA A 11 -21.95 13.38 -30.95
CA ALA A 11 -21.71 13.91 -32.29
C ALA A 11 -21.86 15.44 -32.39
N ALA A 12 -22.80 16.04 -31.67
CA ALA A 12 -22.97 17.50 -31.63
C ALA A 12 -21.83 18.20 -30.88
N LEU A 13 -21.19 17.53 -29.91
CA LEU A 13 -20.08 18.07 -29.12
C LEU A 13 -18.70 17.76 -29.73
N ALA A 14 -18.55 16.72 -30.54
CA ALA A 14 -17.29 16.34 -31.20
C ALA A 14 -17.02 17.06 -32.54
N ALA A 15 -18.01 17.74 -33.14
CA ALA A 15 -17.88 18.30 -34.49
C ALA A 15 -17.02 19.58 -34.58
N SER A 16 -16.47 20.10 -33.48
CA SER A 16 -15.76 21.39 -33.45
C SER A 16 -14.22 21.30 -33.39
N THR A 17 -13.61 20.12 -33.49
CA THR A 17 -12.15 19.94 -33.27
C THR A 17 -11.29 19.76 -34.53
N ALA A 18 -11.72 20.20 -35.72
CA ALA A 18 -10.94 20.01 -36.94
C ALA A 18 -10.54 21.32 -37.64
N ALA A 19 -9.46 21.94 -37.15
CA ALA A 19 -8.54 22.75 -37.96
C ALA A 19 -7.20 22.94 -37.23
N LEU A 20 -6.19 22.16 -37.60
CA LEU A 20 -4.78 22.33 -37.18
C LEU A 20 -3.95 22.75 -38.40
N MET A 21 -3.19 23.83 -38.27
CA MET A 21 -2.03 24.14 -39.13
C MET A 21 -0.77 24.22 -38.25
N PRO A 22 0.41 23.81 -38.75
CA PRO A 22 1.61 23.69 -37.93
C PRO A 22 2.32 25.05 -37.77
N ILE A 23 2.82 25.35 -36.57
CA ILE A 23 3.73 26.47 -36.32
C ILE A 23 5.06 25.88 -35.79
N THR A 24 6.14 26.35 -36.40
CA THR A 24 7.54 25.99 -36.16
C THR A 24 8.02 26.35 -34.75
N LEU A 25 8.83 25.47 -34.16
CA LEU A 25 9.48 25.60 -32.85
C LEU A 25 10.56 26.69 -32.85
N GLY A 26 10.44 27.65 -31.93
CA GLY A 26 11.50 28.54 -31.49
C GLY A 26 11.72 28.37 -29.99
N THR A 27 12.96 28.09 -29.59
CA THR A 27 13.37 27.93 -28.20
C THR A 27 13.49 29.27 -27.49
N ALA A 28 12.88 29.43 -26.31
CA ALA A 28 13.20 30.54 -25.42
C ALA A 28 13.02 30.16 -23.94
N SER A 29 13.99 30.66 -23.16
CA SER A 29 14.33 30.41 -21.77
C SER A 29 13.25 30.85 -20.77
N ALA A 30 13.23 30.16 -19.63
CA ALA A 30 12.45 30.47 -18.44
C ALA A 30 12.79 31.87 -17.88
N ALA A 31 11.75 32.67 -17.69
CA ALA A 31 11.70 33.92 -16.93
C ALA A 31 10.36 33.97 -16.18
N PRO A 32 10.27 34.66 -15.03
CA PRO A 32 9.09 34.61 -14.17
C PRO A 32 7.85 35.11 -14.90
N VAL A 33 6.73 34.41 -14.69
CA VAL A 33 5.41 34.73 -15.27
C VAL A 33 5.12 36.21 -15.02
N PRO A 34 4.98 37.04 -16.08
CA PRO A 34 4.42 38.36 -15.87
C PRO A 34 2.98 38.14 -15.43
N VAL A 35 2.60 38.77 -14.32
CA VAL A 35 1.19 39.07 -14.07
C VAL A 35 0.72 39.79 -15.32
N HIS A 36 0.01 39.08 -16.20
CA HIS A 36 -0.69 39.73 -17.29
C HIS A 36 -1.68 40.66 -16.60
N GLN A 37 -1.33 41.94 -16.53
CA GLN A 37 -2.32 43.00 -16.43
C GLN A 37 -3.32 42.71 -17.54
N ALA A 38 -4.50 42.23 -17.14
CA ALA A 38 -5.64 42.18 -18.02
C ALA A 38 -5.79 43.61 -18.55
N ALA A 39 -5.83 43.76 -19.87
CA ALA A 39 -6.54 44.91 -20.40
C ALA A 39 -7.94 44.84 -19.79
N ASP A 40 -8.34 45.90 -19.08
CA ASP A 40 -9.66 45.99 -18.50
C ASP A 40 -10.67 45.77 -19.64
N ASP A 41 -11.40 44.65 -19.61
CA ASP A 41 -12.50 44.36 -20.54
C ASP A 41 -13.58 45.43 -20.29
N GLU A 42 -13.47 46.58 -20.99
CA GLU A 42 -14.38 47.69 -20.79
C GLU A 42 -15.76 47.37 -21.41
N VAL A 43 -16.82 47.74 -20.70
CA VAL A 43 -18.18 47.72 -21.25
C VAL A 43 -18.26 48.81 -22.31
N VAL A 44 -17.99 48.46 -23.56
CA VAL A 44 -18.20 49.36 -24.68
C VAL A 44 -19.69 49.38 -24.97
N GLN A 45 -20.38 50.36 -24.39
CA GLN A 45 -21.73 50.76 -24.81
C GLN A 45 -21.64 51.27 -26.25
N LEU A 46 -21.68 50.37 -27.24
CA LEU A 46 -21.80 50.76 -28.63
C LEU A 46 -23.15 51.48 -28.82
N PRO A 47 -23.24 52.51 -29.69
CA PRO A 47 -24.51 53.19 -29.92
C PRO A 47 -25.53 52.17 -30.40
N ALA A 48 -26.62 52.05 -29.64
CA ALA A 48 -27.67 51.07 -29.85
C ALA A 48 -28.12 51.06 -31.32
N GLY A 49 -27.73 50.01 -32.05
CA GLY A 49 -28.55 49.54 -33.16
C GLY A 49 -29.95 49.27 -32.63
N ARG A 50 -30.97 49.35 -33.49
CA ARG A 50 -32.33 49.02 -33.06
C ARG A 50 -32.33 47.60 -32.49
N TRP A 51 -32.97 47.40 -31.36
CA TRP A 51 -33.06 46.09 -30.70
C TRP A 51 -33.59 45.02 -31.66
N GLU A 52 -34.48 45.42 -32.56
CA GLU A 52 -35.09 44.60 -33.60
C GLU A 52 -34.08 44.04 -34.61
N ASP A 53 -32.90 44.67 -34.74
CA ASP A 53 -31.82 44.23 -35.63
C ASP A 53 -30.84 43.28 -34.91
N SER A 54 -31.02 43.05 -33.59
CA SER A 54 -30.11 42.23 -32.80
C SER A 54 -30.28 40.73 -33.13
N PRO A 55 -29.18 39.97 -33.28
CA PRO A 55 -29.26 38.52 -33.39
C PRO A 55 -29.83 37.86 -32.13
N ILE A 56 -29.73 38.53 -30.98
CA ILE A 56 -30.37 38.09 -29.74
C ILE A 56 -31.89 38.26 -29.82
N TYR A 57 -32.37 39.36 -30.40
CA TYR A 57 -33.80 39.56 -30.65
C TYR A 57 -34.37 38.49 -31.59
N ALA A 58 -33.67 38.19 -32.69
CA ALA A 58 -34.07 37.13 -33.60
C ALA A 58 -34.18 35.76 -32.89
N LYS A 59 -33.23 35.42 -32.03
CA LYS A 59 -33.29 34.21 -31.19
C LYS A 59 -34.46 34.25 -30.21
N TRP A 60 -34.67 35.37 -29.52
CA TRP A 60 -35.77 35.55 -28.58
C TRP A 60 -37.13 35.37 -29.25
N GLN A 61 -37.33 35.97 -30.43
CA GLN A 61 -38.55 35.77 -31.23
C GLN A 61 -38.74 34.31 -31.63
N ALA A 62 -37.67 33.64 -32.10
CA ALA A 62 -37.71 32.23 -32.49
C ALA A 62 -38.07 31.29 -31.33
N LEU A 63 -37.75 31.67 -30.09
CA LEU A 63 -38.11 30.94 -28.88
C LEU A 63 -39.56 31.21 -28.41
N GLY A 64 -40.30 32.12 -29.06
CA GLY A 64 -41.66 32.52 -28.67
C GLY A 64 -41.75 33.86 -27.95
N GLY A 65 -40.66 34.63 -27.94
CA GLY A 65 -40.60 35.98 -27.40
C GLY A 65 -40.97 36.06 -25.92
N ALA A 66 -41.84 37.03 -25.59
CA ALA A 66 -42.26 37.29 -24.21
C ALA A 66 -42.97 36.11 -23.54
N SER A 67 -43.55 35.18 -24.32
CA SER A 67 -44.15 33.97 -23.76
C SER A 67 -43.11 33.06 -23.11
N PHE A 68 -41.94 32.91 -23.75
CA PHE A 68 -40.83 32.08 -23.30
C PHE A 68 -39.96 32.77 -22.26
N ALA A 69 -39.39 33.93 -22.58
CA ALA A 69 -38.40 34.61 -21.74
C ALA A 69 -38.92 35.84 -21.00
N GLY A 70 -40.12 36.33 -21.33
CA GLY A 70 -40.59 37.64 -20.87
C GLY A 70 -39.93 38.79 -21.64
N ASP A 71 -40.20 40.01 -21.20
CA ASP A 71 -39.64 41.22 -21.79
C ASP A 71 -38.15 41.36 -21.47
N LYS A 72 -37.42 42.05 -22.35
CA LYS A 72 -36.00 42.36 -22.14
C LYS A 72 -35.84 43.26 -20.90
N VAL A 73 -34.90 42.91 -20.04
CA VAL A 73 -34.56 43.67 -18.83
C VAL A 73 -33.27 44.45 -19.08
N GLY A 74 -33.39 45.78 -19.14
CA GLY A 74 -32.27 46.67 -19.44
C GLY A 74 -31.84 46.63 -20.90
N ASP A 75 -30.71 47.27 -21.18
CA ASP A 75 -30.12 47.30 -22.51
C ASP A 75 -29.36 46.01 -22.83
N GLU A 76 -29.24 45.71 -24.12
CA GLU A 76 -28.33 44.66 -24.56
C GLU A 76 -26.91 45.12 -24.30
N ILE A 77 -26.10 44.24 -23.70
CA ILE A 77 -24.72 44.55 -23.35
C ILE A 77 -23.79 44.05 -24.45
N TYR A 78 -22.85 44.91 -24.83
CA TYR A 78 -21.82 44.66 -25.84
C TYR A 78 -20.46 44.72 -25.16
N LEU A 79 -19.67 43.68 -25.33
CA LEU A 79 -18.34 43.57 -24.75
C LEU A 79 -17.29 43.67 -25.85
N SER A 80 -16.15 44.28 -25.53
CA SER A 80 -15.00 44.44 -26.43
C SER A 80 -14.48 43.10 -27.00
N ASN A 81 -14.68 42.00 -26.26
CA ASN A 81 -14.36 40.63 -26.68
C ASN A 81 -15.36 40.02 -27.71
N GLY A 82 -16.31 40.82 -28.21
CA GLY A 82 -17.28 40.44 -29.24
C GLY A 82 -18.52 39.71 -28.71
N ILE A 83 -18.62 39.50 -27.39
CA ILE A 83 -19.80 38.92 -26.76
C ILE A 83 -20.90 39.97 -26.67
N ARG A 84 -22.10 39.57 -27.06
CA ARG A 84 -23.35 40.30 -26.76
C ARG A 84 -24.22 39.47 -25.84
N TRP A 85 -24.95 40.11 -24.93
CA TRP A 85 -25.94 39.39 -24.14
C TRP A 85 -27.10 40.28 -23.68
N ALA A 86 -28.26 39.66 -23.46
CA ALA A 86 -29.43 40.32 -22.89
C ALA A 86 -30.09 39.44 -21.82
N LYS A 87 -30.64 40.10 -20.78
CA LYS A 87 -31.46 39.48 -19.72
C LYS A 87 -32.94 39.64 -20.02
N PHE A 88 -33.74 38.71 -19.53
CA PHE A 88 -35.18 38.70 -19.72
C PHE A 88 -35.93 38.43 -18.41
N ALA A 89 -37.17 38.93 -18.32
CA ALA A 89 -37.92 39.02 -17.07
C ALA A 89 -38.39 37.68 -16.49
N LYS A 90 -38.40 36.58 -17.27
CA LYS A 90 -38.81 35.25 -16.80
C LYS A 90 -37.61 34.33 -16.59
N TYR A 91 -37.68 33.55 -15.51
CA TYR A 91 -36.82 32.40 -15.24
C TYR A 91 -35.31 32.69 -15.26
N ASP A 92 -34.90 33.94 -15.02
CA ASP A 92 -33.52 34.41 -15.14
C ASP A 92 -32.91 34.06 -16.50
N ILE A 93 -33.70 34.15 -17.58
CA ILE A 93 -33.22 33.81 -18.92
C ILE A 93 -32.21 34.86 -19.38
N VAL A 94 -31.08 34.35 -19.88
CA VAL A 94 -30.05 35.11 -20.58
C VAL A 94 -29.87 34.50 -21.96
N ILE A 95 -29.76 35.36 -22.97
CA ILE A 95 -29.35 34.94 -24.31
C ILE A 95 -28.02 35.63 -24.61
N THR A 96 -27.01 34.83 -24.99
CA THR A 96 -25.70 35.30 -25.42
C THR A 96 -25.57 35.14 -26.92
N TRP A 97 -24.87 36.05 -27.58
CA TRP A 97 -24.46 35.91 -28.98
C TRP A 97 -22.98 36.24 -29.14
N LYS A 98 -22.32 35.52 -30.04
CA LYS A 98 -20.98 35.85 -30.52
C LYS A 98 -20.87 35.46 -31.98
N GLU A 99 -20.14 36.25 -32.75
CA GLU A 99 -19.86 35.94 -34.15
C GLU A 99 -19.22 34.54 -34.27
N GLY A 100 -19.67 33.76 -35.26
CA GLY A 100 -19.24 32.37 -35.46
C GLY A 100 -19.90 31.33 -34.54
N LEU A 101 -20.40 31.72 -33.37
CA LEU A 101 -21.13 30.81 -32.45
C LEU A 101 -22.64 30.92 -32.60
N GLY A 102 -23.16 32.12 -32.86
CA GLY A 102 -24.59 32.38 -32.90
C GLY A 102 -25.19 32.66 -31.51
N ALA A 103 -26.54 32.68 -31.44
CA ALA A 103 -27.28 33.05 -30.25
C ALA A 103 -27.79 31.83 -29.47
N HIS A 104 -27.47 31.80 -28.18
CA HIS A 104 -27.73 30.67 -27.29
C HIS A 104 -28.31 31.11 -25.95
N TRP A 105 -29.30 30.37 -25.44
CA TRP A 105 -30.01 30.72 -24.21
C TRP A 105 -29.64 29.82 -23.02
N MET A 106 -29.71 30.39 -21.82
CA MET A 106 -29.57 29.72 -20.53
C MET A 106 -30.47 30.38 -19.49
N SER A 107 -30.69 29.72 -18.35
CA SER A 107 -31.67 30.13 -17.34
C SER A 107 -31.27 29.76 -15.91
N GLY A 108 -31.97 30.36 -14.94
CA GLY A 108 -31.96 29.96 -13.53
C GLY A 108 -30.57 29.95 -12.87
N ALA A 109 -30.22 28.84 -12.24
CA ALA A 109 -28.93 28.71 -11.54
C ALA A 109 -27.72 28.77 -12.48
N ILE A 110 -27.88 28.33 -13.74
CA ILE A 110 -26.81 28.35 -14.74
C ILE A 110 -26.49 29.79 -15.14
N SER A 111 -27.50 30.60 -15.45
CA SER A 111 -27.30 32.00 -15.83
C SER A 111 -26.72 32.84 -14.68
N ARG A 112 -27.11 32.55 -13.44
CA ARG A 112 -26.56 33.19 -12.24
C ARG A 112 -25.09 32.82 -11.97
N LEU A 113 -24.67 31.59 -12.28
CA LEU A 113 -23.26 31.19 -12.16
C LEU A 113 -22.40 31.80 -13.27
N TRP A 114 -22.96 31.92 -14.48
CA TRP A 114 -22.29 32.55 -15.61
C TRP A 114 -22.03 34.05 -15.42
N GLN A 115 -22.94 34.75 -14.74
CA GLN A 115 -22.77 36.15 -14.37
C GLN A 115 -23.05 36.38 -12.86
N PRO A 116 -22.05 36.15 -11.99
CA PRO A 116 -22.20 36.38 -10.57
C PRO A 116 -22.17 37.89 -10.28
N GLY A 117 -23.31 38.44 -9.87
CA GLY A 117 -23.45 39.89 -9.62
C GLY A 117 -23.19 40.72 -10.89
N ASP A 118 -22.30 41.71 -10.78
CA ASP A 118 -21.91 42.59 -11.89
C ASP A 118 -20.59 42.16 -12.55
N ALA A 119 -20.17 40.90 -12.38
CA ALA A 119 -18.94 40.40 -12.97
C ALA A 119 -18.96 40.53 -14.51
N ILE A 120 -17.82 40.94 -15.07
CA ILE A 120 -17.63 41.00 -16.51
C ILE A 120 -17.65 39.58 -17.06
N VAL A 121 -18.56 39.34 -18.00
CA VAL A 121 -18.73 38.08 -18.71
C VAL A 121 -17.55 37.85 -19.65
N LYS A 122 -16.94 36.67 -19.57
CA LYS A 122 -15.75 36.30 -20.38
C LYS A 122 -16.01 35.19 -21.40
N SER A 123 -17.23 34.70 -21.50
CA SER A 123 -17.55 33.53 -22.34
C SER A 123 -18.96 33.57 -22.90
N ALA A 124 -19.13 33.14 -24.15
CA ALA A 124 -20.42 32.94 -24.80
C ALA A 124 -20.80 31.46 -24.78
N ALA A 125 -22.10 31.17 -24.68
CA ALA A 125 -22.58 29.80 -24.80
C ALA A 125 -22.39 29.31 -26.25
N THR A 126 -22.01 28.04 -26.42
CA THR A 126 -21.84 27.38 -27.73
C THR A 126 -23.04 26.51 -28.12
N MET A 127 -23.99 26.37 -27.19
CA MET A 127 -25.21 25.61 -27.37
C MET A 127 -26.30 26.18 -26.47
N ASP A 128 -27.56 25.95 -26.82
CA ASP A 128 -28.67 26.19 -25.91
C ASP A 128 -28.55 25.28 -24.69
N GLN A 129 -29.02 25.75 -23.54
CA GLN A 129 -29.20 24.90 -22.37
C GLN A 129 -30.05 23.68 -22.73
N VAL A 130 -29.54 22.47 -22.46
CA VAL A 130 -30.24 21.21 -22.74
C VAL A 130 -30.64 20.50 -21.44
N PRO A 131 -31.81 19.84 -21.41
CA PRO A 131 -32.17 18.99 -20.28
C PRO A 131 -31.26 17.75 -20.25
N VAL A 132 -30.81 17.40 -19.05
CA VAL A 132 -30.05 16.17 -18.76
C VAL A 132 -30.64 15.49 -17.55
N SER A 133 -30.55 14.16 -17.50
CA SER A 133 -31.14 13.37 -16.41
C SER A 133 -30.26 12.20 -16.02
N ARG A 134 -30.24 11.89 -14.73
CA ARG A 134 -29.62 10.68 -14.18
C ARG A 134 -30.61 9.94 -13.29
N GLY A 135 -31.14 8.83 -13.80
CA GLY A 135 -32.29 8.18 -13.16
C GLY A 135 -33.46 9.17 -13.05
N SER A 136 -33.98 9.38 -11.84
CA SER A 136 -35.04 10.35 -11.55
C SER A 136 -34.54 11.79 -11.34
N GLN A 137 -33.22 12.03 -11.31
CA GLN A 137 -32.66 13.36 -11.11
C GLN A 137 -32.65 14.13 -12.42
N ALA A 138 -33.55 15.09 -12.56
CA ALA A 138 -33.56 16.02 -13.68
C ALA A 138 -32.57 17.17 -13.46
N GLY A 139 -32.15 17.77 -14.55
CA GLY A 139 -31.25 18.91 -14.53
C GLY A 139 -31.01 19.46 -15.93
N ALA A 140 -30.00 20.31 -16.04
CA ALA A 140 -29.64 20.96 -17.29
C ALA A 140 -28.13 21.09 -17.45
N ALA A 141 -27.67 21.17 -18.69
CA ALA A 141 -26.27 21.35 -19.01
C ALA A 141 -26.11 22.38 -20.13
N ILE A 142 -24.98 23.08 -20.11
CA ILE A 142 -24.58 24.01 -21.17
C ILE A 142 -23.05 24.00 -21.33
N ALA A 143 -22.58 24.41 -22.51
CA ALA A 143 -21.17 24.55 -22.84
C ALA A 143 -20.84 25.98 -23.30
N TYR A 144 -19.61 26.39 -23.04
CA TYR A 144 -19.10 27.72 -23.36
C TYR A 144 -17.83 27.65 -24.21
N ASP A 145 -17.54 28.75 -24.91
CA ASP A 145 -16.45 28.87 -25.88
C ASP A 145 -15.05 28.93 -25.25
N THR A 146 -14.97 29.18 -23.94
CA THR A 146 -13.72 29.17 -23.17
C THR A 146 -13.39 27.81 -22.53
N GLY A 147 -14.05 26.74 -22.98
CA GLY A 147 -13.66 25.37 -22.61
C GLY A 147 -14.19 24.89 -21.25
N TYR A 148 -15.27 25.48 -20.74
CA TYR A 148 -16.00 24.97 -19.59
C TYR A 148 -17.46 24.64 -19.91
N SER A 149 -18.07 23.85 -19.03
CA SER A 149 -19.50 23.52 -19.04
C SER A 149 -20.07 23.71 -17.66
N VAL A 150 -21.33 24.13 -17.59
CA VAL A 150 -22.08 24.22 -16.33
C VAL A 150 -23.16 23.17 -16.32
N TYR A 151 -23.27 22.47 -15.19
CA TYR A 151 -24.26 21.44 -14.95
C TYR A 151 -25.11 21.83 -13.75
N TYR A 152 -26.42 21.81 -13.92
CA TYR A 152 -27.40 22.04 -12.87
C TYR A 152 -28.18 20.76 -12.58
N SER A 153 -28.44 20.49 -11.30
CA SER A 153 -29.46 19.55 -10.84
C SER A 153 -30.20 20.10 -9.64
N ASP A 154 -31.45 19.67 -9.43
CA ASP A 154 -32.23 20.07 -8.25
C ASP A 154 -31.59 19.60 -6.94
N ALA A 155 -30.85 18.48 -6.99
CA ALA A 155 -30.22 17.88 -5.81
C ALA A 155 -28.93 18.60 -5.37
N TYR A 156 -28.15 19.12 -6.32
CA TYR A 156 -26.80 19.62 -6.05
C TYR A 156 -26.61 21.10 -6.40
N GLY A 157 -27.49 21.71 -7.19
CA GLY A 157 -27.28 23.07 -7.70
C GLY A 157 -26.47 23.08 -9.00
N ALA A 158 -25.91 24.25 -9.33
CA ALA A 158 -25.16 24.49 -10.56
C ALA A 158 -23.66 24.60 -10.29
N TYR A 159 -22.85 23.87 -11.07
CA TYR A 159 -21.40 23.85 -10.93
C TYR A 159 -20.69 23.80 -12.28
N ALA A 160 -19.55 24.48 -12.37
CA ALA A 160 -18.72 24.51 -13.56
C ALA A 160 -17.67 23.38 -13.55
N VAL A 161 -17.44 22.76 -14.72
CA VAL A 161 -16.33 21.84 -14.97
C VAL A 161 -15.56 22.36 -16.18
N ALA A 162 -14.24 22.53 -16.07
CA ALA A 162 -13.43 23.21 -17.08
C ALA A 162 -12.21 22.40 -17.55
N GLY A 163 -11.72 22.73 -18.74
CA GLY A 163 -10.44 22.23 -19.28
C GLY A 163 -10.33 20.72 -19.34
N LYS A 164 -9.14 20.17 -19.07
CA LYS A 164 -8.88 18.72 -19.13
C LYS A 164 -9.78 17.90 -18.19
N GLN A 165 -10.22 18.46 -17.05
CA GLN A 165 -11.16 17.78 -16.17
C GLN A 165 -12.54 17.61 -16.81
N ARG A 166 -12.99 18.60 -17.59
CA ARG A 166 -14.22 18.49 -18.38
C ARG A 166 -14.08 17.44 -19.47
N ASP A 167 -12.96 17.43 -20.20
CA ASP A 167 -12.72 16.45 -21.25
C ASP A 167 -12.72 15.03 -20.69
N LYS A 168 -12.06 14.82 -19.54
CA LYS A 168 -12.08 13.54 -18.81
C LYS A 168 -13.49 13.18 -18.35
N TYR A 169 -14.25 14.14 -17.81
CA TYR A 169 -15.64 13.90 -17.39
C TYR A 169 -16.53 13.49 -18.56
N TRP A 170 -16.39 14.12 -19.73
CA TRP A 170 -17.10 13.76 -20.95
C TRP A 170 -16.71 12.37 -21.47
N ALA A 171 -15.41 12.08 -21.53
CA ALA A 171 -14.90 10.77 -21.94
C ALA A 171 -15.43 9.62 -21.05
N ASN A 172 -15.83 9.94 -19.82
CA ASN A 172 -16.39 8.98 -18.86
C ASN A 172 -17.93 9.02 -18.77
N GLY A 173 -18.60 9.59 -19.77
CA GLY A 173 -20.07 9.56 -19.93
C GLY A 173 -20.81 10.74 -19.31
N SER A 174 -20.11 11.77 -18.86
CA SER A 174 -20.66 12.96 -18.20
C SER A 174 -21.65 12.58 -17.09
N VAL A 175 -22.78 13.30 -16.96
CA VAL A 175 -23.79 13.12 -15.91
C VAL A 175 -24.33 11.68 -15.85
N THR A 176 -24.47 11.03 -17.00
CA THR A 176 -24.98 9.65 -17.08
C THR A 176 -23.91 8.59 -16.80
N GLY A 177 -22.65 9.00 -16.70
CA GLY A 177 -21.50 8.14 -16.51
C GLY A 177 -21.22 7.79 -15.05
N LYS A 178 -20.01 7.27 -14.82
CA LYS A 178 -19.56 6.77 -13.51
C LYS A 178 -19.29 7.87 -12.46
N PHE A 179 -19.23 9.14 -12.85
CA PHE A 179 -18.93 10.23 -11.90
C PHE A 179 -20.21 10.84 -11.31
N GLY A 180 -21.31 10.83 -12.06
CA GLY A 180 -22.55 11.50 -11.67
C GLY A 180 -22.47 13.02 -11.81
N TRP A 181 -23.25 13.75 -11.01
CA TRP A 181 -23.32 15.21 -11.08
C TRP A 181 -22.06 15.86 -10.48
N PRO A 182 -21.55 16.97 -11.04
CA PRO A 182 -20.60 17.80 -10.34
C PRO A 182 -21.24 18.36 -9.06
N ILE A 183 -20.48 18.42 -7.96
CA ILE A 183 -20.96 18.88 -6.65
C ILE A 183 -20.06 19.98 -6.04
N SER A 184 -19.14 20.51 -6.84
CA SER A 184 -18.26 21.61 -6.51
C SER A 184 -17.90 22.35 -7.79
N ASP A 185 -17.42 23.59 -7.70
CA ASP A 185 -16.57 24.12 -8.76
C ASP A 185 -15.17 23.49 -8.66
N GLN A 186 -14.24 23.89 -9.53
CA GLN A 186 -12.84 23.51 -9.40
C GLN A 186 -12.25 24.11 -8.13
N ILE A 187 -11.78 23.25 -7.24
CA ILE A 187 -11.15 23.61 -5.98
C ILE A 187 -9.65 23.75 -6.21
N ALA A 188 -9.12 24.96 -6.05
CA ALA A 188 -7.68 25.20 -6.15
C ALA A 188 -6.92 24.60 -4.96
N MET A 189 -5.79 23.95 -5.25
CA MET A 189 -4.91 23.39 -4.23
C MET A 189 -3.79 24.39 -3.91
N ALA A 190 -3.79 24.93 -2.68
CA ALA A 190 -2.97 26.08 -2.30
C ALA A 190 -1.45 25.85 -2.41
N ASP A 191 -0.96 24.68 -1.99
CA ASP A 191 0.49 24.48 -1.74
C ASP A 191 1.23 23.74 -2.87
N ASN A 192 0.55 22.84 -3.60
CA ASN A 192 1.19 21.97 -4.60
C ASN A 192 0.77 22.27 -6.05
N GLY A 193 0.10 23.41 -6.24
CA GLY A 193 -0.55 23.80 -7.50
C GLY A 193 -1.74 22.90 -7.85
N GLY A 194 -2.45 23.15 -8.95
CA GLY A 194 -3.48 22.23 -9.44
C GLY A 194 -4.89 22.40 -8.86
N VAL A 195 -5.78 21.51 -9.29
CA VAL A 195 -7.23 21.60 -9.05
C VAL A 195 -7.86 20.23 -8.77
N GLU A 196 -8.89 20.23 -7.94
CA GLU A 196 -9.80 19.10 -7.72
C GLU A 196 -11.21 19.45 -8.17
N GLN A 197 -11.87 18.50 -8.86
CA GLN A 197 -13.29 18.56 -9.17
C GLN A 197 -14.00 17.38 -8.50
N ARG A 198 -15.08 17.65 -7.75
CA ARG A 198 -15.83 16.61 -7.01
C ARG A 198 -17.15 16.28 -7.69
N PHE A 199 -17.57 15.03 -7.57
CA PHE A 199 -18.81 14.51 -8.16
C PHE A 199 -19.62 13.64 -7.19
N SER A 200 -20.90 13.46 -7.50
CA SER A 200 -21.90 12.83 -6.62
C SER A 200 -21.63 11.36 -6.32
N GLU A 201 -20.96 10.62 -7.22
CA GLU A 201 -20.68 9.18 -7.03
C GLU A 201 -19.43 8.88 -6.20
N ALA A 202 -19.17 9.75 -5.23
CA ALA A 202 -17.94 9.72 -4.45
C ALA A 202 -16.68 9.75 -5.33
N VAL A 203 -16.71 10.40 -6.50
CA VAL A 203 -15.56 10.52 -7.42
C VAL A 203 -14.91 11.89 -7.28
N SER A 204 -13.60 11.95 -7.46
CA SER A 204 -12.88 13.21 -7.64
C SER A 204 -11.86 13.10 -8.76
N LEU A 205 -11.77 14.17 -9.55
CA LEU A 205 -10.73 14.38 -10.55
C LEU A 205 -9.65 15.27 -9.95
N PHE A 206 -8.40 14.87 -10.10
CA PHE A 206 -7.23 15.65 -9.71
C PHE A 206 -6.39 15.97 -10.94
N GLN A 207 -5.91 17.19 -11.04
CA GLN A 207 -5.00 17.66 -12.09
C GLN A 207 -3.95 18.60 -11.49
N GLN A 208 -2.67 18.34 -11.79
CA GLN A 208 -1.56 19.22 -11.39
C GLN A 208 -1.36 20.35 -12.41
N VAL A 209 -1.15 21.59 -11.95
CA VAL A 209 -0.95 22.79 -12.81
C VAL A 209 0.41 23.42 -12.43
N PRO A 210 1.23 23.92 -13.39
CA PRO A 210 0.91 24.25 -14.78
C PRO A 210 1.24 23.18 -15.84
N SER A 211 1.62 21.97 -15.46
CA SER A 211 2.05 20.97 -16.45
C SER A 211 0.91 20.48 -17.35
N GLU A 212 1.26 19.93 -18.51
CA GLU A 212 0.39 19.13 -19.38
C GLU A 212 -0.16 17.86 -18.69
N SER A 213 -0.18 17.79 -17.36
CA SER A 213 -0.55 16.60 -16.61
C SER A 213 -1.93 16.08 -17.03
N GLU A 214 -1.99 14.77 -17.17
CA GLU A 214 -3.23 14.05 -17.36
C GLU A 214 -4.13 14.24 -16.14
N THR A 215 -5.44 14.28 -16.37
CA THR A 215 -6.41 14.28 -15.27
C THR A 215 -6.66 12.84 -14.82
N TYR A 216 -6.50 12.59 -13.53
CA TYR A 216 -6.75 11.27 -12.94
C TYR A 216 -7.96 11.27 -12.02
N TRP A 217 -8.72 10.18 -12.02
CA TRP A 217 -9.86 10.01 -11.11
C TRP A 217 -9.63 8.91 -10.07
N ILE A 218 -10.22 9.14 -8.91
CA ILE A 218 -10.27 8.22 -7.77
C ILE A 218 -11.65 8.31 -7.12
N SER A 219 -12.13 7.22 -6.53
CA SER A 219 -13.51 7.09 -6.05
C SER A 219 -13.63 6.30 -4.75
N GLY A 220 -14.77 6.49 -4.07
CA GLY A 220 -15.17 5.71 -2.89
C GLY A 220 -14.11 5.74 -1.79
N ALA A 221 -13.91 4.59 -1.13
CA ALA A 221 -12.97 4.46 -0.01
C ALA A 221 -11.51 4.78 -0.39
N LEU A 222 -11.08 4.51 -1.64
CA LEU A 222 -9.75 4.91 -2.10
C LEU A 222 -9.58 6.43 -2.09
N ARG A 223 -10.61 7.17 -2.53
CA ARG A 223 -10.61 8.64 -2.51
C ARG A 223 -10.60 9.18 -1.09
N ASP A 224 -11.40 8.58 -0.22
CA ASP A 224 -11.55 9.04 1.16
C ASP A 224 -10.22 8.85 1.92
N GLU A 225 -9.58 7.69 1.78
CA GLU A 225 -8.25 7.40 2.32
C GLU A 225 -7.17 8.34 1.73
N TYR A 226 -7.20 8.59 0.42
CA TYR A 226 -6.27 9.53 -0.22
C TYR A 226 -6.36 10.93 0.39
N ARG A 227 -7.58 11.41 0.68
CA ARG A 227 -7.80 12.70 1.33
C ARG A 227 -7.38 12.68 2.80
N GLU A 228 -7.63 11.59 3.52
CA GLU A 228 -7.17 11.41 4.90
C GLU A 228 -5.64 11.50 5.01
N LYS A 229 -4.90 10.95 4.03
CA LYS A 229 -3.45 11.09 3.91
C LYS A 229 -3.00 12.46 3.36
N GLY A 230 -3.87 13.46 3.35
CA GLY A 230 -3.58 14.83 2.93
C GLY A 230 -3.60 15.06 1.42
N GLY A 231 -4.11 14.10 0.64
CA GLY A 231 -4.30 14.22 -0.81
C GLY A 231 -3.00 14.61 -1.54
N PRO A 232 -3.07 15.51 -2.54
CA PRO A 232 -1.89 15.95 -3.28
C PRO A 232 -0.78 16.59 -2.43
N ASN A 233 -1.12 17.24 -1.31
CA ASN A 233 -0.15 17.89 -0.42
C ASN A 233 0.54 16.87 0.51
N GLY A 234 -0.20 15.88 0.98
CA GLY A 234 0.30 14.84 1.88
C GLY A 234 0.87 13.63 1.16
N PHE A 235 0.03 12.87 0.46
CA PHE A 235 0.36 11.60 -0.21
C PHE A 235 0.87 11.77 -1.67
N GLY A 236 0.94 13.02 -2.15
CA GLY A 236 1.43 13.37 -3.48
C GLY A 236 0.37 13.19 -4.57
N TRP A 237 0.65 13.70 -5.78
CA TRP A 237 -0.28 13.61 -6.90
C TRP A 237 -0.53 12.18 -7.35
N LEU A 238 -1.77 11.89 -7.74
CA LEU A 238 -2.11 10.66 -8.46
C LEU A 238 -1.27 10.57 -9.74
N THR A 239 -0.84 9.36 -10.08
CA THR A 239 -0.03 9.10 -11.29
C THR A 239 -0.81 8.37 -12.39
N ARG A 240 -2.00 7.87 -12.05
CA ARG A 240 -2.92 7.19 -12.97
C ARG A 240 -4.34 7.16 -12.37
N ASP A 241 -5.32 6.84 -13.22
CA ASP A 241 -6.66 6.47 -12.75
C ASP A 241 -6.57 5.25 -11.84
N GLN A 242 -7.48 5.14 -10.86
CA GLN A 242 -7.60 3.91 -10.08
C GLN A 242 -7.81 2.67 -10.98
N VAL A 243 -7.26 1.53 -10.59
CA VAL A 243 -7.29 0.29 -11.37
C VAL A 243 -7.95 -0.84 -10.59
N ALA A 244 -8.60 -1.74 -11.32
CA ALA A 244 -9.15 -2.96 -10.73
C ALA A 244 -8.01 -3.94 -10.41
N GLU A 245 -8.13 -4.60 -9.27
CA GLU A 245 -7.17 -5.56 -8.74
C GLU A 245 -7.86 -6.92 -8.49
N ALA A 246 -7.07 -7.90 -8.05
CA ALA A 246 -7.55 -9.26 -7.77
C ALA A 246 -8.74 -9.30 -6.81
N GLY A 247 -9.66 -10.27 -6.97
CA GLY A 247 -10.73 -10.50 -6.02
C GLY A 247 -11.72 -9.34 -5.87
N ASN A 248 -11.95 -8.57 -6.95
CA ASN A 248 -12.80 -7.38 -6.98
C ASN A 248 -12.32 -6.21 -6.10
N GLY A 249 -11.04 -6.18 -5.74
CA GLY A 249 -10.46 -5.00 -5.11
C GLY A 249 -9.97 -3.98 -6.13
N TRP A 250 -9.44 -2.88 -5.63
CA TRP A 250 -8.99 -1.73 -6.43
C TRP A 250 -7.72 -1.13 -5.83
N SER A 251 -6.92 -0.46 -6.65
CA SER A 251 -5.78 0.33 -6.19
C SER A 251 -5.75 1.71 -6.82
N ALA A 252 -5.17 2.67 -6.12
CA ALA A 252 -4.83 3.99 -6.63
C ALA A 252 -3.37 4.30 -6.32
N GLN A 253 -2.63 4.79 -7.31
CA GLN A 253 -1.21 5.11 -7.16
C GLN A 253 -1.01 6.63 -7.12
N ALA A 254 -0.19 7.08 -6.18
CA ALA A 254 0.23 8.45 -5.98
C ALA A 254 1.75 8.55 -5.90
N ALA A 255 2.29 9.76 -5.97
CA ALA A 255 3.73 9.99 -6.01
C ALA A 255 4.48 9.49 -4.76
N LYS A 256 3.82 9.37 -3.60
CA LYS A 256 4.46 8.87 -2.36
C LYS A 256 4.01 7.46 -1.95
N GLY A 257 3.25 6.76 -2.77
CA GLY A 257 2.77 5.43 -2.44
C GLY A 257 1.53 4.97 -3.19
N SER A 258 0.92 3.89 -2.71
CA SER A 258 -0.31 3.34 -3.30
C SER A 258 -1.32 3.02 -2.22
N ILE A 259 -2.60 3.20 -2.53
CA ILE A 259 -3.71 2.83 -1.68
C ILE A 259 -4.37 1.60 -2.30
N TYR A 260 -4.58 0.57 -1.49
CA TYR A 260 -5.27 -0.66 -1.91
C TYR A 260 -6.57 -0.80 -1.14
N TRP A 261 -7.62 -1.22 -1.83
CA TRP A 261 -8.94 -1.46 -1.25
C TRP A 261 -9.47 -2.84 -1.61
N SER A 262 -10.06 -3.51 -0.63
CA SER A 262 -10.95 -4.66 -0.84
C SER A 262 -12.16 -4.58 0.07
N ALA A 263 -13.24 -5.29 -0.27
CA ALA A 263 -14.44 -5.31 0.55
C ALA A 263 -14.19 -5.85 1.98
N SER A 264 -13.21 -6.75 2.16
CA SER A 264 -12.90 -7.36 3.46
C SER A 264 -11.93 -6.55 4.32
N THR A 265 -11.11 -5.68 3.72
CA THR A 265 -10.06 -4.94 4.43
C THR A 265 -10.34 -3.45 4.54
N GLY A 266 -11.13 -2.86 3.63
CA GLY A 266 -11.16 -1.41 3.49
C GLY A 266 -9.94 -0.89 2.72
N ALA A 267 -9.80 0.43 2.67
CA ALA A 267 -8.72 1.11 1.95
C ALA A 267 -7.54 1.34 2.91
N HIS A 268 -6.33 1.03 2.46
CA HIS A 268 -5.12 1.24 3.25
C HIS A 268 -3.99 1.79 2.39
N ALA A 269 -3.32 2.82 2.92
CA ALA A 269 -2.22 3.48 2.27
C ALA A 269 -0.88 2.82 2.58
N LEU A 270 -0.16 2.43 1.54
CA LEU A 270 1.23 1.98 1.63
C LEU A 270 2.16 3.08 1.13
N SER A 271 3.30 3.29 1.82
CA SER A 271 4.36 4.15 1.30
C SER A 271 4.90 3.61 -0.04
N ASP A 272 5.63 4.43 -0.81
CA ASP A 272 6.27 4.00 -2.06
C ASP A 272 7.22 2.81 -1.83
N PHE A 273 8.00 2.86 -0.74
CA PHE A 273 8.95 1.81 -0.40
C PHE A 273 8.24 0.50 -0.04
N SER A 274 7.23 0.54 0.85
CA SER A 274 6.41 -0.63 1.18
C SER A 274 5.62 -1.15 -0.03
N THR A 275 5.15 -0.28 -0.92
CA THR A 275 4.48 -0.65 -2.18
C THR A 275 5.42 -1.48 -3.06
N GLY A 276 6.67 -1.04 -3.24
CA GLY A 276 7.68 -1.81 -3.99
C GLY A 276 7.90 -3.22 -3.44
N GLY A 277 8.01 -3.34 -2.11
CA GLY A 277 8.12 -4.63 -1.43
C GLY A 277 6.89 -5.51 -1.62
N TYR A 278 5.70 -4.95 -1.46
CA TYR A 278 4.43 -5.66 -1.61
C TYR A 278 4.22 -6.17 -3.03
N VAL A 279 4.48 -5.35 -4.05
CA VAL A 279 4.39 -5.75 -5.47
C VAL A 279 5.39 -6.88 -5.78
N ASN A 280 6.62 -6.81 -5.25
CA ASN A 280 7.61 -7.89 -5.41
C ASN A 280 7.17 -9.22 -4.78
N LYS A 281 6.28 -9.20 -3.79
CA LYS A 281 5.64 -10.40 -3.20
C LYS A 281 4.34 -10.80 -3.91
N GLY A 282 4.06 -10.23 -5.08
CA GLY A 282 2.89 -10.56 -5.92
C GLY A 282 1.68 -9.66 -5.71
N GLY A 283 1.79 -8.61 -4.87
CA GLY A 283 0.69 -7.67 -4.63
C GLY A 283 -0.59 -8.35 -4.13
N PRO A 284 -1.78 -7.86 -4.52
CA PRO A 284 -3.06 -8.43 -4.09
C PRO A 284 -3.30 -9.90 -4.50
N ASN A 285 -2.65 -10.37 -5.56
CA ASN A 285 -2.68 -11.78 -5.99
C ASN A 285 -1.68 -12.67 -5.23
N GLY A 286 -0.76 -12.05 -4.49
CA GLY A 286 0.31 -12.72 -3.77
C GLY A 286 -0.15 -13.38 -2.47
N HIS A 287 0.78 -14.09 -1.83
CA HIS A 287 0.50 -14.81 -0.58
C HIS A 287 0.26 -13.90 0.64
N LEU A 288 0.50 -12.59 0.51
CA LEU A 288 0.21 -11.59 1.54
C LEU A 288 -1.30 -11.24 1.56
N GLY A 289 -1.95 -11.19 0.38
CA GLY A 289 -3.31 -10.68 0.23
C GLY A 289 -3.38 -9.15 0.35
N TYR A 290 -4.57 -8.59 0.56
CA TYR A 290 -4.75 -7.14 0.74
C TYR A 290 -4.22 -6.65 2.10
N PRO A 291 -3.72 -5.40 2.18
CA PRO A 291 -3.32 -4.79 3.46
C PRO A 291 -4.52 -4.62 4.39
N THR A 292 -4.28 -4.68 5.70
CA THR A 292 -5.25 -4.44 6.78
C THR A 292 -4.85 -3.28 7.69
N THR A 293 -3.68 -2.71 7.46
CA THR A 293 -3.20 -1.49 8.11
C THR A 293 -2.54 -0.62 7.06
N ASP A 294 -2.46 0.67 7.34
CA ASP A 294 -1.55 1.53 6.62
C ASP A 294 -0.10 1.18 6.95
N THR A 295 0.83 1.68 6.15
CA THR A 295 2.25 1.60 6.49
C THR A 295 2.52 2.35 7.79
N SER A 296 3.10 1.63 8.76
CA SER A 296 3.62 2.22 10.00
C SER A 296 5.12 2.38 9.89
N GLU A 297 5.60 3.61 10.08
CA GLU A 297 7.03 3.92 10.12
C GLU A 297 7.62 3.61 11.50
N HIS A 298 8.83 3.06 11.51
CA HIS A 298 9.61 2.71 12.70
C HIS A 298 11.07 3.11 12.50
N ASP A 299 11.83 3.16 13.59
CA ASP A 299 13.27 3.39 13.52
C ASP A 299 13.97 2.30 12.67
N GLY A 300 14.38 2.67 11.45
CA GLY A 300 15.10 1.82 10.52
C GLY A 300 14.26 1.09 9.45
N GLY A 301 12.94 1.29 9.42
CA GLY A 301 12.09 0.65 8.42
C GLY A 301 10.59 0.90 8.59
N GLU A 302 9.81 0.12 7.85
CA GLU A 302 8.35 0.23 7.79
C GLU A 302 7.72 -1.15 7.98
N THR A 303 6.51 -1.19 8.54
CA THR A 303 5.71 -2.41 8.64
C THR A 303 4.32 -2.22 8.06
N THR A 304 3.74 -3.29 7.51
CA THR A 304 2.36 -3.32 7.04
C THR A 304 1.78 -4.70 7.26
N ASP A 305 0.57 -4.77 7.82
CA ASP A 305 -0.14 -6.03 8.05
C ASP A 305 -1.12 -6.33 6.91
N PHE A 306 -1.34 -7.62 6.66
CA PHE A 306 -2.15 -8.09 5.55
C PHE A 306 -3.17 -9.16 5.97
N SER A 307 -4.23 -9.25 5.18
CA SER A 307 -5.41 -10.11 5.37
C SER A 307 -5.11 -11.61 5.55
N THR A 308 -3.94 -12.08 5.13
CA THR A 308 -3.51 -13.47 5.35
C THR A 308 -2.77 -13.69 6.68
N GLY A 309 -2.83 -12.74 7.61
CA GLY A 309 -2.17 -12.80 8.92
C GLY A 309 -0.64 -12.66 8.85
N LYS A 310 -0.14 -12.01 7.79
CA LYS A 310 1.29 -11.78 7.55
C LYS A 310 1.60 -10.30 7.65
N THR A 311 2.85 -10.00 7.96
CA THR A 311 3.40 -8.64 7.99
C THR A 311 4.55 -8.54 7.02
N LEU A 312 4.56 -7.46 6.25
CA LEU A 312 5.72 -7.02 5.50
C LEU A 312 6.58 -6.14 6.42
N TYR A 313 7.87 -6.46 6.48
CA TYR A 313 8.90 -5.67 7.12
C TYR A 313 9.82 -5.12 6.03
N ALA A 314 9.68 -3.83 5.73
CA ALA A 314 10.47 -3.14 4.73
C ALA A 314 11.60 -2.36 5.41
N ARG A 315 12.83 -2.87 5.35
CA ARG A 315 13.99 -2.25 6.01
C ARG A 315 14.69 -1.28 5.06
N VAL A 316 14.56 0.02 5.35
CA VAL A 316 15.06 1.12 4.51
C VAL A 316 16.57 1.03 4.29
N GLN A 317 17.35 0.75 5.34
CA GLN A 317 18.82 0.74 5.27
C GLN A 317 19.42 -0.35 4.37
N SER A 318 18.68 -1.41 4.07
CA SER A 318 19.18 -2.52 3.23
C SER A 318 18.33 -2.80 2.00
N SER A 319 17.34 -1.94 1.71
CA SER A 319 16.32 -2.16 0.67
C SER A 319 15.72 -3.58 0.71
N GLY A 320 15.58 -4.12 1.92
CA GLY A 320 15.23 -5.53 2.16
C GLY A 320 13.77 -5.65 2.54
N PHE A 321 13.05 -6.55 1.88
CA PHE A 321 11.63 -6.82 2.12
C PHE A 321 11.44 -8.24 2.63
N MET A 322 11.12 -8.35 3.91
CA MET A 322 10.91 -9.63 4.58
C MET A 322 9.44 -9.78 4.96
N TRP A 323 8.94 -11.01 4.99
CA TRP A 323 7.63 -11.28 5.58
C TRP A 323 7.66 -12.43 6.59
N MET A 324 6.76 -12.37 7.56
CA MET A 324 6.46 -13.46 8.49
C MET A 324 5.01 -13.37 8.93
N GLY A 325 4.45 -14.47 9.44
CA GLY A 325 3.10 -14.51 9.97
C GLY A 325 2.89 -15.61 11.00
N GLY A 326 1.67 -15.67 11.52
CA GLY A 326 1.24 -16.65 12.52
C GLY A 326 2.18 -16.74 13.72
N ARG A 327 2.35 -17.96 14.27
CA ARG A 327 3.11 -18.17 15.52
C ARG A 327 4.60 -17.82 15.47
N VAL A 328 5.20 -17.73 14.27
CA VAL A 328 6.56 -17.20 14.11
C VAL A 328 6.58 -15.70 14.43
N ARG A 329 5.61 -14.95 13.88
CA ARG A 329 5.42 -13.53 14.19
C ARG A 329 5.05 -13.34 15.67
N ASP A 330 4.15 -14.14 16.24
CA ASP A 330 3.81 -14.05 17.66
C ASP A 330 5.05 -14.21 18.56
N THR A 331 5.95 -15.15 18.21
CA THR A 331 7.21 -15.34 18.92
C THR A 331 8.12 -14.12 18.80
N TYR A 332 8.18 -13.51 17.61
CA TYR A 332 8.95 -12.30 17.37
C TYR A 332 8.41 -11.12 18.21
N ASP A 333 7.10 -10.93 18.24
CA ASP A 333 6.43 -9.85 18.96
C ASP A 333 6.61 -10.01 20.49
N VAL A 334 6.51 -11.23 21.03
CA VAL A 334 6.81 -11.52 22.46
C VAL A 334 8.26 -11.21 22.82
N ASN A 335 9.18 -11.28 21.84
CA ASN A 335 10.58 -10.89 22.02
C ASN A 335 10.83 -9.40 21.72
N GLY A 336 9.79 -8.56 21.70
CA GLY A 336 9.90 -7.10 21.53
C GLY A 336 9.90 -6.62 20.08
N GLY A 337 9.66 -7.50 19.11
CA GLY A 337 9.56 -7.13 17.70
C GLY A 337 10.80 -6.41 17.18
N THR A 338 10.60 -5.39 16.34
CA THR A 338 11.68 -4.59 15.70
C THR A 338 12.51 -3.80 16.71
N ALA A 339 11.94 -3.42 17.85
CA ALA A 339 12.63 -2.74 18.94
C ALA A 339 13.36 -3.71 19.90
N GLY A 340 13.10 -5.01 19.77
CA GLY A 340 13.66 -6.06 20.62
C GLY A 340 15.10 -6.43 20.27
N PRO A 341 15.74 -7.30 21.07
CA PRO A 341 17.13 -7.72 20.87
C PRO A 341 17.38 -8.48 19.57
N LEU A 342 16.34 -9.01 18.91
CA LEU A 342 16.45 -9.61 17.58
C LEU A 342 16.68 -8.56 16.49
N GLY A 343 16.12 -7.36 16.67
CA GLY A 343 16.08 -6.32 15.64
C GLY A 343 15.23 -6.72 14.44
N TRP A 344 15.43 -6.05 13.31
CA TRP A 344 14.70 -6.30 12.07
C TRP A 344 14.96 -7.71 11.49
N PRO A 345 13.95 -8.37 10.90
CA PRO A 345 14.17 -9.62 10.18
C PRO A 345 15.14 -9.43 9.00
N ARG A 346 15.81 -10.52 8.61
CA ARG A 346 16.80 -10.53 7.53
C ARG A 346 16.52 -11.63 6.50
N SER A 347 15.44 -12.39 6.68
CA SER A 347 14.90 -13.30 5.69
C SER A 347 13.38 -13.34 5.78
N ASP A 348 12.74 -13.79 4.70
CA ASP A 348 11.38 -14.29 4.79
C ASP A 348 11.30 -15.49 5.75
N GLN A 349 10.09 -15.74 6.25
CA GLN A 349 9.74 -17.01 6.87
C GLN A 349 9.86 -18.14 5.85
N THR A 350 10.64 -19.16 6.19
CA THR A 350 10.89 -20.31 5.32
C THR A 350 10.86 -21.62 6.10
N PRO A 351 10.57 -22.77 5.44
CA PRO A 351 10.59 -24.07 6.10
C PRO A 351 11.95 -24.38 6.71
N ALA A 352 11.95 -24.94 7.92
CA ALA A 352 13.15 -25.40 8.61
C ALA A 352 13.55 -26.80 8.07
N PRO A 353 14.62 -26.93 7.26
CA PRO A 353 14.89 -28.15 6.50
C PRO A 353 15.05 -29.38 7.40
N GLY A 354 14.44 -30.51 7.00
CA GLY A 354 14.47 -31.76 7.76
C GLY A 354 13.52 -31.80 8.97
N THR A 355 12.65 -30.81 9.12
CA THR A 355 11.65 -30.72 10.20
C THR A 355 10.28 -30.31 9.66
N ASP A 356 9.26 -30.32 10.52
CA ASP A 356 7.92 -29.75 10.28
C ASP A 356 7.83 -28.25 10.67
N GLY A 357 8.97 -27.61 10.93
CA GLY A 357 9.07 -26.26 11.45
C GLY A 357 9.28 -25.16 10.42
N GLN A 358 9.40 -23.93 10.92
CA GLN A 358 9.63 -22.70 10.17
C GLN A 358 10.75 -21.91 10.82
N TYR A 359 11.44 -21.08 10.05
CA TYR A 359 12.48 -20.20 10.58
C TYR A 359 12.51 -18.82 9.94
N VAL A 360 12.98 -17.84 10.71
CA VAL A 360 13.34 -16.48 10.25
C VAL A 360 14.68 -16.09 10.85
N ARG A 361 15.57 -15.53 10.04
CA ARG A 361 16.91 -15.07 10.46
C ARG A 361 16.92 -13.60 10.81
N PHE A 362 17.75 -13.24 11.77
CA PHE A 362 17.91 -11.91 12.34
C PHE A 362 19.38 -11.57 12.57
N GLY A 363 19.65 -10.29 12.85
CA GLY A 363 21.01 -9.77 13.08
C GLY A 363 21.82 -9.59 11.80
N ASP A 364 22.77 -8.65 11.80
CA ASP A 364 23.47 -8.26 10.57
C ASP A 364 24.29 -9.40 9.95
N ASN A 365 24.78 -10.33 10.78
CA ASN A 365 25.53 -11.53 10.38
C ASN A 365 24.71 -12.82 10.45
N PHE A 366 23.37 -12.72 10.47
CA PHE A 366 22.47 -13.85 10.67
C PHE A 366 22.78 -14.65 11.95
N ASP A 367 23.24 -13.97 13.00
CA ASP A 367 23.71 -14.56 14.27
C ASP A 367 22.56 -14.89 15.23
N LYS A 368 21.32 -14.63 14.82
CA LYS A 368 20.08 -14.93 15.55
C LYS A 368 19.05 -15.56 14.62
N VAL A 369 18.25 -16.47 15.12
CA VAL A 369 17.15 -17.10 14.38
C VAL A 369 15.97 -17.34 15.33
N ILE A 370 14.75 -17.14 14.83
CA ILE A 370 13.57 -17.76 15.43
C ILE A 370 13.35 -19.08 14.71
N LEU A 371 13.29 -20.16 15.48
CA LEU A 371 12.89 -21.48 15.03
C LEU A 371 11.55 -21.81 15.69
N TRP A 372 10.58 -22.22 14.89
CA TRP A 372 9.24 -22.57 15.35
C TRP A 372 8.85 -23.97 14.87
N GLY A 373 8.25 -24.76 15.77
CA GLY A 373 7.64 -26.04 15.44
C GLY A 373 6.23 -26.18 16.03
N PRO A 374 5.35 -27.00 15.42
CA PRO A 374 4.00 -27.20 15.95
C PRO A 374 4.00 -27.85 17.34
N ARG A 375 4.99 -28.70 17.64
CA ARG A 375 5.14 -29.38 18.93
C ARG A 375 6.02 -28.62 19.94
N THR A 376 6.96 -27.82 19.45
CA THR A 376 7.97 -27.17 20.31
C THR A 376 7.69 -25.68 20.57
N GLY A 377 6.77 -25.07 19.82
CA GLY A 377 6.58 -23.63 19.85
C GLY A 377 7.76 -22.89 19.21
N GLY A 378 7.79 -21.57 19.40
CA GLY A 378 8.84 -20.70 18.87
C GLY A 378 9.91 -20.42 19.92
N SER A 379 11.18 -20.54 19.53
CA SER A 379 12.33 -20.19 20.38
C SER A 379 13.37 -19.41 19.59
N VAL A 380 13.99 -18.45 20.26
CA VAL A 380 15.17 -17.74 19.75
C VAL A 380 16.40 -18.61 19.98
N VAL A 381 17.24 -18.75 18.95
CA VAL A 381 18.56 -19.37 19.03
C VAL A 381 19.57 -18.36 18.50
N GLY A 382 20.67 -18.15 19.22
CA GLY A 382 21.66 -17.14 18.85
C GLY A 382 23.08 -17.44 19.31
N GLY A 383 24.01 -16.58 18.90
CA GLY A 383 25.40 -16.58 19.38
C GLY A 383 26.11 -17.92 19.15
N PRO A 384 26.98 -18.36 20.09
CA PRO A 384 27.74 -19.60 19.95
C PRO A 384 26.88 -20.86 19.82
N ILE A 385 25.66 -20.86 20.38
CA ILE A 385 24.72 -21.99 20.25
C ILE A 385 24.26 -22.13 18.80
N LEU A 386 23.87 -21.03 18.15
CA LEU A 386 23.46 -21.04 16.75
C LEU A 386 24.63 -21.41 15.82
N GLN A 387 25.83 -20.91 16.11
CA GLN A 387 27.03 -21.27 15.34
C GLN A 387 27.28 -22.78 15.41
N ARG A 388 27.15 -23.38 16.60
CA ARG A 388 27.33 -24.83 16.78
C ARG A 388 26.24 -25.63 16.11
N LEU A 389 24.98 -25.24 16.25
CA LEU A 389 23.85 -25.86 15.58
C LEU A 389 24.10 -25.95 14.06
N ARG A 390 24.49 -24.84 13.43
CA ARG A 390 24.77 -24.80 11.98
C ARG A 390 25.99 -25.64 11.58
N ALA A 391 27.04 -25.65 12.38
CA ALA A 391 28.24 -26.44 12.12
C ALA A 391 27.98 -27.95 12.15
N ASP A 392 27.04 -28.39 12.99
CA ASP A 392 26.73 -29.81 13.21
C ASP A 392 25.56 -30.31 12.34
N GLY A 393 25.17 -29.58 11.29
CA GLY A 393 24.14 -29.98 10.33
C GLY A 393 22.73 -29.41 10.60
N ASP A 394 22.63 -28.40 11.45
CA ASP A 394 21.42 -27.63 11.77
C ASP A 394 20.26 -28.49 12.33
N VAL A 395 19.04 -27.96 12.29
CA VAL A 395 17.82 -28.60 12.79
C VAL A 395 17.50 -29.95 12.13
N ALA A 396 18.07 -30.27 10.96
CA ALA A 396 17.96 -31.61 10.39
C ALA A 396 18.59 -32.67 11.30
N VAL A 397 19.71 -32.34 11.94
CA VAL A 397 20.44 -33.22 12.87
C VAL A 397 19.92 -33.07 14.30
N TYR A 398 19.74 -31.83 14.77
CA TYR A 398 19.40 -31.57 16.17
C TYR A 398 17.89 -31.60 16.46
N GLY A 399 17.06 -31.48 15.42
CA GLY A 399 15.64 -31.17 15.57
C GLY A 399 15.40 -29.73 16.03
N LEU A 400 14.13 -29.39 16.31
CA LEU A 400 13.74 -28.05 16.71
C LEU A 400 14.05 -27.76 18.19
N PRO A 401 14.28 -26.49 18.59
CA PRO A 401 14.48 -26.12 19.98
C PRO A 401 13.19 -26.34 20.78
N GLN A 402 13.30 -26.98 21.95
CA GLN A 402 12.17 -27.25 22.84
C GLN A 402 11.91 -26.11 23.83
N TYR A 403 12.96 -25.34 24.15
CA TYR A 403 12.93 -24.26 25.12
C TYR A 403 13.86 -23.12 24.68
N GLY A 404 13.64 -21.93 25.26
CA GLY A 404 14.61 -20.84 25.20
C GLY A 404 15.94 -21.20 25.88
N GLU A 405 16.94 -20.34 25.70
CA GLU A 405 18.23 -20.49 26.37
C GLU A 405 18.06 -20.43 27.91
N MET A 406 18.69 -21.37 28.61
CA MET A 406 18.67 -21.51 30.06
C MET A 406 20.09 -21.32 30.62
N THR A 407 20.18 -20.92 31.90
CA THR A 407 21.46 -20.77 32.60
C THR A 407 21.50 -21.64 33.86
N THR A 408 22.62 -22.31 34.10
CA THR A 408 22.90 -23.07 35.34
C THR A 408 24.38 -22.96 35.69
N GLY A 409 24.70 -22.34 36.82
CA GLY A 409 26.08 -22.03 37.18
C GLY A 409 26.79 -21.22 36.09
N GLU A 410 27.95 -21.70 35.64
CA GLU A 410 28.74 -21.09 34.55
C GLU A 410 28.26 -21.47 33.14
N TYR A 411 27.22 -22.29 33.03
CA TYR A 411 26.75 -22.83 31.76
C TYR A 411 25.50 -22.09 31.28
N ARG A 412 25.52 -21.68 30.01
CA ARG A 412 24.31 -21.36 29.24
C ARG A 412 24.02 -22.50 28.29
N PHE A 413 22.78 -22.92 28.14
CA PHE A 413 22.46 -24.04 27.27
C PHE A 413 21.07 -23.96 26.66
N GLN A 414 20.90 -24.58 25.51
CA GLN A 414 19.61 -24.68 24.84
C GLN A 414 19.36 -26.12 24.40
N GLN A 415 18.12 -26.56 24.64
CA GLN A 415 17.69 -27.92 24.35
C GLN A 415 16.96 -27.99 23.02
N PHE A 416 17.37 -28.93 22.20
CA PHE A 416 16.74 -29.34 20.95
C PHE A 416 16.14 -30.74 21.12
N GLU A 417 15.33 -31.19 20.17
CA GLU A 417 14.70 -32.53 20.24
C GLU A 417 15.73 -33.66 20.41
N LYS A 418 16.84 -33.58 19.67
CA LYS A 418 17.87 -34.64 19.62
C LYS A 418 19.20 -34.24 20.25
N ALA A 419 19.38 -32.99 20.65
CA ALA A 419 20.64 -32.50 21.20
C ALA A 419 20.46 -31.39 22.24
N THR A 420 21.50 -31.08 23.00
CA THR A 420 21.58 -29.92 23.87
C THR A 420 22.95 -29.30 23.70
N VAL A 421 22.99 -28.01 23.42
CA VAL A 421 24.23 -27.27 23.24
C VAL A 421 24.51 -26.47 24.50
N PHE A 422 25.70 -26.65 25.06
CA PHE A 422 26.18 -25.96 26.26
C PHE A 422 27.29 -24.99 25.90
N VAL A 423 27.32 -23.84 26.56
CA VAL A 423 28.36 -22.82 26.46
C VAL A 423 28.93 -22.57 27.85
N ARG A 424 30.25 -22.67 28.01
CA ARG A 424 30.98 -22.33 29.23
C ARG A 424 32.22 -21.52 28.89
N GLY A 425 32.24 -20.23 29.24
CA GLY A 425 33.27 -19.31 28.77
C GLY A 425 33.28 -19.27 27.23
N SER A 426 34.43 -19.57 26.63
CA SER A 426 34.59 -19.69 25.17
C SER A 426 34.30 -21.08 24.60
N ASN A 427 34.06 -22.08 25.46
CA ASN A 427 33.88 -23.46 25.02
C ASN A 427 32.41 -23.74 24.72
N VAL A 428 32.16 -24.49 23.63
CA VAL A 428 30.83 -24.91 23.21
C VAL A 428 30.82 -26.43 23.04
N TYR A 429 29.90 -27.11 23.73
CA TYR A 429 29.81 -28.57 23.76
C TYR A 429 28.43 -29.04 23.32
N THR A 430 28.39 -30.15 22.59
CA THR A 430 27.14 -30.80 22.16
C THR A 430 26.91 -32.10 22.92
N LEU A 431 25.78 -32.19 23.60
CA LEU A 431 25.25 -33.42 24.19
C LEU A 431 24.09 -33.95 23.35
N GLY A 432 24.33 -34.98 22.54
CA GLY A 432 23.36 -35.51 21.58
C GLY A 432 22.77 -36.88 21.93
N TRP A 433 21.66 -37.22 21.27
CA TRP A 433 21.08 -38.57 21.14
C TRP A 433 20.93 -39.31 22.48
N ASP A 434 21.49 -40.52 22.57
CA ASP A 434 21.38 -41.38 23.76
C ASP A 434 22.16 -40.84 24.97
N PHE A 435 23.22 -40.06 24.75
CA PHE A 435 23.95 -39.40 25.83
C PHE A 435 23.08 -38.34 26.50
N ARG A 436 22.33 -37.57 25.71
CA ARG A 436 21.34 -36.61 26.21
C ARG A 436 20.25 -37.33 26.99
N ALA A 437 19.70 -38.41 26.43
CA ALA A 437 18.66 -39.19 27.11
C ALA A 437 19.15 -39.76 28.44
N GLY A 438 20.33 -40.37 28.48
CA GLY A 438 20.95 -40.89 29.70
C GLY A 438 21.24 -39.81 30.74
N TRP A 439 21.71 -38.64 30.30
CA TRP A 439 21.94 -37.51 31.21
C TRP A 439 20.64 -37.01 31.86
N TRP A 440 19.55 -36.90 31.11
CA TRP A 440 18.24 -36.55 31.68
C TRP A 440 17.67 -37.65 32.58
N GLN A 441 17.87 -38.94 32.23
CA GLN A 441 17.47 -40.07 33.08
C GLN A 441 18.19 -40.08 34.43
N THR A 442 19.41 -39.55 34.49
CA THR A 442 20.20 -39.47 35.73
C THR A 442 19.96 -38.19 36.54
N GLY A 443 19.02 -37.32 36.12
CA GLY A 443 18.66 -36.09 36.84
C GLY A 443 19.07 -34.78 36.15
N GLY A 444 19.60 -34.83 34.93
CA GLY A 444 19.92 -33.66 34.13
C GLY A 444 20.91 -32.72 34.83
N THR A 445 20.50 -31.46 35.05
CA THR A 445 21.33 -30.47 35.77
C THR A 445 21.64 -30.87 37.22
N GLN A 446 20.93 -31.84 37.78
CA GLN A 446 21.17 -32.43 39.10
C GLN A 446 21.82 -33.82 39.03
N SER A 447 22.21 -34.26 37.83
CA SER A 447 22.82 -35.58 37.63
C SER A 447 24.14 -35.70 38.40
N PRO A 448 24.43 -36.87 39.00
CA PRO A 448 25.72 -37.13 39.63
C PRO A 448 26.88 -37.07 38.64
N LEU A 449 26.63 -37.27 37.33
CA LEU A 449 27.62 -37.08 36.26
C LEU A 449 28.09 -35.62 36.17
N GLY A 450 27.28 -34.67 36.64
CA GLY A 450 27.51 -33.25 36.49
C GLY A 450 27.21 -32.76 35.06
N MET A 451 27.69 -31.56 34.75
CA MET A 451 27.53 -30.94 33.43
C MET A 451 28.46 -31.57 32.39
N VAL A 452 28.18 -31.34 31.11
CA VAL A 452 29.05 -31.79 30.02
C VAL A 452 30.44 -31.13 30.09
N ALA A 453 31.48 -31.89 29.77
CA ALA A 453 32.88 -31.42 29.81
C ALA A 453 33.61 -31.49 28.46
N SER A 454 33.10 -32.25 27.49
CA SER A 454 33.66 -32.38 26.15
C SER A 454 32.57 -32.53 25.09
N ASP A 455 32.93 -32.53 23.81
CA ASP A 455 32.11 -33.18 22.79
C ASP A 455 32.25 -34.70 22.87
N MET A 456 31.31 -35.42 22.26
CA MET A 456 31.45 -36.86 22.09
C MET A 456 32.59 -37.23 21.15
N TYR A 457 33.24 -38.36 21.40
CA TYR A 457 34.32 -38.87 20.57
C TYR A 457 34.20 -40.39 20.39
N LEU A 458 34.64 -40.85 19.21
CA LEU A 458 34.72 -42.27 18.88
C LEU A 458 35.92 -42.87 19.63
N VAL A 459 35.70 -43.97 20.35
CA VAL A 459 36.76 -44.69 21.09
C VAL A 459 37.07 -46.06 20.48
N ALA A 460 36.11 -46.65 19.77
CA ALA A 460 36.29 -47.84 18.94
C ALA A 460 35.20 -47.86 17.85
N ASN A 461 35.24 -48.85 16.95
CA ASN A 461 34.22 -48.99 15.91
C ASN A 461 32.81 -49.08 16.53
N ASN A 462 31.93 -48.12 16.20
CA ASN A 462 30.59 -47.97 16.78
C ASN A 462 30.54 -47.85 18.31
N VAL A 463 31.64 -47.46 18.97
CA VAL A 463 31.68 -47.17 20.41
C VAL A 463 32.01 -45.70 20.60
N ILE A 464 31.08 -44.96 21.20
CA ILE A 464 31.17 -43.52 21.37
C ILE A 464 31.10 -43.20 22.85
N GLN A 465 31.89 -42.22 23.27
CA GLN A 465 31.96 -41.79 24.66
C GLN A 465 31.72 -40.29 24.77
N GLN A 466 31.06 -39.89 25.85
CA GLN A 466 30.77 -38.52 26.22
C GLN A 466 31.31 -38.26 27.63
N GLU A 467 32.15 -37.24 27.80
CA GLU A 467 32.67 -36.85 29.10
C GLU A 467 31.78 -35.80 29.78
N PHE A 468 31.62 -35.99 31.09
CA PHE A 468 30.99 -35.06 32.03
C PHE A 468 31.99 -34.69 33.13
N VAL A 469 31.71 -33.61 33.86
CA VAL A 469 32.61 -33.10 34.91
C VAL A 469 32.97 -34.22 35.91
N ASN A 470 32.01 -35.03 36.32
CA ASN A 470 32.17 -36.08 37.33
C ASN A 470 32.12 -37.51 36.77
N GLY A 471 32.12 -37.71 35.45
CA GLY A 471 31.95 -39.05 34.90
C GLY A 471 31.95 -39.17 33.38
N TRP A 472 31.57 -40.33 32.89
CA TRP A 472 31.40 -40.61 31.46
C TRP A 472 30.11 -41.36 31.19
N ILE A 473 29.62 -41.21 29.97
CA ILE A 473 28.71 -42.17 29.37
C ILE A 473 29.41 -42.80 28.17
N THR A 474 29.40 -44.12 28.09
CA THR A 474 29.96 -44.92 26.99
C THR A 474 28.85 -45.72 26.35
N CYS A 475 28.63 -45.55 25.05
CA CYS A 475 27.61 -46.28 24.28
C CYS A 475 28.29 -47.17 23.24
N ASP A 476 27.99 -48.46 23.28
CA ASP A 476 28.36 -49.43 22.25
C ASP A 476 27.16 -49.72 21.35
N TYR A 477 27.18 -49.11 20.18
CA TYR A 477 26.12 -49.25 19.17
C TYR A 477 26.21 -50.56 18.39
N ASN A 478 27.24 -51.39 18.58
CA ASN A 478 27.25 -52.75 18.03
C ASN A 478 26.22 -53.64 18.73
N VAL A 479 25.94 -53.37 20.01
CA VAL A 479 24.98 -54.12 20.83
C VAL A 479 23.81 -53.25 21.33
N GLY A 480 23.85 -51.95 21.12
CA GLY A 480 22.78 -51.01 21.50
C GLY A 480 22.71 -50.73 22.99
N GLU A 481 23.86 -50.69 23.67
CA GLU A 481 23.94 -50.55 25.13
C GLU A 481 24.79 -49.37 25.55
N CYS A 482 24.34 -48.65 26.57
CA CYS A 482 25.07 -47.53 27.16
C CYS A 482 25.32 -47.75 28.65
N TYR A 483 26.42 -47.21 29.13
CA TYR A 483 26.91 -47.37 30.49
C TYR A 483 27.35 -46.00 31.00
N TYR A 484 26.95 -45.64 32.23
CA TYR A 484 27.48 -44.44 32.88
C TYR A 484 28.36 -44.80 34.08
N ASP A 485 29.47 -44.06 34.22
CA ASP A 485 30.51 -44.27 35.22
C ASP A 485 30.84 -42.94 35.91
N LEU A 486 31.03 -42.97 37.24
CA LEU A 486 31.47 -41.79 38.02
C LEU A 486 32.98 -41.84 38.28
N LYS A 487 33.63 -40.67 38.23
CA LYS A 487 35.04 -40.48 38.59
C LYS A 487 35.20 -40.73 40.10
N GLN A 488 35.87 -41.83 40.49
CA GLN A 488 36.02 -42.21 41.91
C GLN A 488 37.22 -41.53 42.59
N SER A 489 38.17 -40.97 41.82
CA SER A 489 39.34 -40.25 42.34
C SER A 489 39.89 -39.25 41.32
N ALA A 490 40.74 -38.32 41.78
CA ALA A 490 41.43 -37.35 40.91
C ALA A 490 42.32 -38.03 39.85
N ALA A 491 42.87 -39.21 40.13
CA ALA A 491 43.66 -39.99 39.18
C ALA A 491 42.81 -40.61 38.07
N GLN A 492 41.57 -41.01 38.39
CA GLN A 492 40.63 -41.46 37.37
C GLN A 492 40.07 -40.30 36.54
N ALA A 493 39.98 -39.09 37.11
CA ALA A 493 39.44 -37.94 36.40
C ALA A 493 40.15 -37.59 35.08
N THR A 494 41.38 -38.09 34.86
CA THR A 494 42.17 -37.92 33.64
C THR A 494 42.21 -39.16 32.72
N SER A 495 41.77 -40.33 33.19
CA SER A 495 41.79 -41.59 32.42
C SER A 495 40.40 -41.97 31.93
N LYS A 496 40.21 -42.02 30.61
CA LYS A 496 38.95 -42.45 29.96
C LYS A 496 38.74 -43.96 30.18
N PRO A 497 37.54 -44.42 30.62
CA PRO A 497 37.30 -45.84 30.82
C PRO A 497 37.23 -46.58 29.48
N THR A 498 37.77 -47.80 29.44
CA THR A 498 37.59 -48.71 28.28
C THR A 498 36.16 -49.24 28.22
N LEU A 499 35.76 -49.80 27.08
CA LEU A 499 34.45 -50.44 26.96
C LEU A 499 34.28 -51.60 27.95
N GLU A 500 35.32 -52.42 28.20
CA GLU A 500 35.21 -53.49 29.21
C GLU A 500 35.00 -52.91 30.60
N GLN A 501 35.74 -51.85 30.96
CA GLN A 501 35.59 -51.21 32.27
C GLN A 501 34.18 -50.62 32.46
N ALA A 502 33.64 -49.98 31.42
CA ALA A 502 32.27 -49.45 31.46
C ALA A 502 31.22 -50.56 31.60
N ARG A 503 31.44 -51.73 30.98
CA ARG A 503 30.55 -52.90 31.11
C ARG A 503 30.60 -53.53 32.50
N GLU A 504 31.78 -53.59 33.10
CA GLU A 504 31.99 -54.23 34.41
C GLU A 504 31.57 -53.36 35.58
N LYS A 505 31.82 -52.05 35.51
CA LYS A 505 31.68 -51.12 36.63
C LYS A 505 30.58 -50.07 36.44
N GLY A 506 30.17 -49.84 35.19
CA GLY A 506 29.20 -48.83 34.85
C GLY A 506 27.77 -49.27 35.10
N THR A 507 26.90 -48.28 35.32
CA THR A 507 25.46 -48.53 35.42
C THR A 507 24.86 -48.53 34.02
N LYS A 508 24.29 -49.68 33.64
CA LYS A 508 23.71 -49.91 32.33
C LYS A 508 22.38 -49.18 32.16
N PHE A 509 22.19 -48.55 31.00
CA PHE A 509 20.89 -48.06 30.54
C PHE A 509 20.72 -48.33 29.04
N ARG A 510 19.47 -48.38 28.60
CA ARG A 510 19.12 -48.75 27.23
C ARG A 510 19.29 -47.55 26.30
N ALA A 511 20.00 -47.73 25.19
CA ALA A 511 20.00 -46.76 24.09
C ALA A 511 18.58 -46.69 23.49
N THR A 512 18.09 -45.49 23.28
CA THR A 512 16.74 -45.21 22.80
C THR A 512 16.66 -45.10 21.26
N GLY A 513 17.78 -45.05 20.54
CA GLY A 513 17.81 -44.98 19.07
C GLY A 513 19.15 -45.33 18.41
N SER A 514 19.19 -45.27 17.07
CA SER A 514 20.44 -45.46 16.30
C SER A 514 21.40 -44.29 16.54
N GLY A 515 22.67 -44.60 16.85
CA GLY A 515 23.68 -43.62 17.25
C GLY A 515 23.93 -42.46 16.26
N PRO A 516 24.88 -41.56 16.59
CA PRO A 516 25.26 -40.42 15.76
C PRO A 516 25.51 -40.87 14.32
N ARG A 517 24.63 -40.47 13.39
CA ARG A 517 24.90 -40.66 11.96
C ARG A 517 25.59 -39.39 11.49
N LYS A 518 26.89 -39.50 11.21
CA LYS A 518 27.63 -38.45 10.49
C LYS A 518 27.24 -38.45 9.02
#